data_AF-A0A484LFK4-F1
#
_entry.id   AF-A0A484LFK4-F1
#
_cell.length_a   1.000
_cell.length_b   1.000
_cell.length_c   1.000
_cell.angle_alpha   90.00
_cell.angle_beta   90.00
_cell.angle_gamma   90.00
#
_symmetry.space_group_name_H-M   'P 1'
#
loop_
_entity.id
_entity.type
_entity.pdbx_description
1 polymer ?
#
loop_
_entity_poly.entity_id
_entity_poly.type
_entity_poly.pdbx_seq_one_letter_code
_entity_poly.pdbx_strand_id
1 'polypeptide(L)'
;MHITKLVNVNTFCLLGILLKGGEVLDALASCRSIAFDKTGTLTTGDFVCKAIEPIHGHMSRQEKQFACCKPTCETEALAVAAAMEKGTTHPIG
;
A
#
# COMPACT_ATOMS: atom_id res chain seq x y z
N MET A 1 39.88 -5.44 15.23
CA MET A 1 38.42 -5.28 15.45
C MET A 1 37.82 -4.08 14.69
N HIS A 2 38.50 -2.93 14.57
CA HIS A 2 37.98 -1.76 13.85
C HIS A 2 37.94 -1.88 12.31
N ILE A 3 38.94 -2.54 11.71
CA ILE A 3 39.06 -2.68 10.25
C ILE A 3 37.95 -3.57 9.66
N THR A 4 37.62 -4.66 10.36
CA THR A 4 36.60 -5.64 9.94
C THR A 4 35.18 -5.06 9.91
N LYS A 5 34.88 -4.12 10.82
CA LYS A 5 33.60 -3.40 10.82
C LYS A 5 33.46 -2.53 9.58
N LEU A 6 34.50 -1.76 9.23
CA LEU A 6 34.53 -0.86 8.07
C LEU A 6 34.32 -1.59 6.74
N VAL A 7 34.95 -2.75 6.56
CA VAL A 7 34.77 -3.58 5.35
C VAL A 7 33.33 -4.08 5.24
N ASN A 8 32.73 -4.50 6.37
CA ASN A 8 31.33 -4.95 6.40
C ASN A 8 30.36 -3.83 6.02
N VAL A 9 30.51 -2.60 6.55
CA VAL A 9 29.59 -1.50 6.23
C VAL A 9 29.56 -1.19 4.74
N ASN A 10 30.72 -1.29 4.07
CA ASN A 10 30.82 -1.08 2.64
C ASN A 10 30.01 -2.13 1.86
N THR A 11 30.12 -3.41 2.24
CA THR A 11 29.33 -4.50 1.64
C THR A 11 27.82 -4.29 1.82
N PHE A 12 27.36 -3.80 2.98
CA PHE A 12 25.95 -3.48 3.21
C PHE A 12 25.43 -2.36 2.30
N CYS A 13 26.22 -1.31 2.08
CA CYS A 13 25.85 -0.24 1.14
C CYS A 13 25.73 -0.75 -0.30
N LEU A 14 26.60 -1.68 -0.73
CA LEU A 14 26.50 -2.30 -2.06
C LEU A 14 25.25 -3.18 -2.21
N LEU A 15 24.68 -3.66 -1.10
CA LEU A 15 23.43 -4.41 -1.05
C LEU A 15 22.21 -3.49 -0.84
N GLY A 16 22.38 -2.16 -0.84
CA GLY A 16 21.31 -1.19 -0.66
C GLY A 16 20.87 -0.98 0.80
N ILE A 17 21.64 -1.46 1.77
CA ILE A 17 21.35 -1.30 3.20
C ILE A 17 22.17 -0.12 3.74
N LEU A 18 21.48 0.95 4.12
CA LEU A 18 22.11 2.15 4.68
C LEU A 18 22.20 2.06 6.21
N LEU A 19 23.43 2.07 6.74
CA LEU A 19 23.71 2.03 8.18
C LEU A 19 24.26 3.37 8.65
N LYS A 20 23.60 4.01 9.61
CA LYS A 20 24.03 5.29 10.17
C LYS A 20 25.04 5.07 11.32
N GLY A 21 26.26 4.67 10.97
CA GLY A 21 27.37 4.43 11.91
C GLY A 21 27.65 2.96 12.21
N GLY A 22 28.82 2.68 12.79
CA GLY A 22 29.30 1.31 13.04
C GLY A 22 28.73 0.62 14.29
N GLU A 23 28.17 1.39 15.22
CA GLU A 23 27.50 0.87 16.44
C GLU A 23 26.17 0.18 16.13
N VAL A 24 25.48 0.61 15.06
CA VAL A 24 24.24 0.02 14.57
C VAL A 24 24.45 -1.44 14.15
N LEU A 25 25.64 -1.78 13.67
CA LEU A 25 25.99 -3.15 13.25
C LEU A 25 26.00 -4.13 14.44
N ASP A 26 26.52 -3.70 15.60
CA ASP A 26 26.55 -4.51 16.82
C ASP A 26 25.14 -4.62 17.44
N ALA A 27 24.36 -3.54 17.40
CA ALA A 27 22.96 -3.55 17.83
C ALA A 27 22.12 -4.48 16.96
N LEU A 28 22.27 -4.44 15.63
CA LEU A 28 21.58 -5.35 14.71
C LEU A 28 21.99 -6.81 14.93
N ALA A 29 23.26 -7.09 15.20
CA ALA A 29 23.75 -8.44 15.47
C ALA A 29 23.16 -9.05 16.77
N SER A 30 22.75 -8.22 17.73
CA SER A 30 22.13 -8.64 18.99
C SER A 30 20.59 -8.54 18.99
N CYS A 31 19.99 -7.90 17.98
CA CYS A 31 18.55 -7.82 17.82
C CYS A 31 17.93 -9.19 17.49
N ARG A 32 16.94 -9.60 18.29
CA ARG A 32 16.18 -10.86 18.12
C ARG A 32 14.75 -10.64 17.61
N SER A 33 14.26 -9.41 17.68
CA SER A 33 12.88 -9.06 17.35
C SER A 33 12.87 -7.86 16.42
N ILE A 34 12.00 -7.90 15.42
CA ILE A 34 11.77 -6.82 14.46
C ILE A 34 10.29 -6.46 14.52
N ALA A 35 10.00 -5.19 14.80
CA ALA A 35 8.65 -4.65 14.70
C ALA A 35 8.53 -3.97 13.33
N PHE A 36 7.65 -4.48 12.47
CA PHE A 36 7.34 -3.86 11.20
C PHE A 36 6.19 -2.88 11.37
N ASP A 37 6.37 -1.65 10.89
CA ASP A 37 5.24 -0.75 10.70
C ASP A 37 4.41 -1.20 9.48
N LYS A 38 3.10 -0.95 9.49
CA LYS A 38 2.23 -1.42 8.41
C LYS A 38 2.27 -0.46 7.23
N THR A 39 1.98 0.82 7.45
CA THR A 39 1.81 1.83 6.40
C THR A 39 3.16 2.41 5.99
N GLY A 40 3.51 2.38 4.71
CA GLY A 40 4.79 2.89 4.22
C GLY A 40 5.99 1.95 4.45
N THR A 41 5.78 0.80 5.10
CA THR A 41 6.81 -0.27 5.26
C THR A 41 6.33 -1.60 4.70
N LEU A 42 5.21 -2.16 5.18
CA LEU A 42 4.62 -3.39 4.60
C LEU A 42 3.67 -3.09 3.44
N THR A 43 3.00 -1.95 3.48
CA THR A 43 2.18 -1.44 2.38
C THR A 43 2.80 -0.16 1.84
N THR A 44 2.52 0.18 0.57
CA THR A 44 3.06 1.42 -0.03
C THR A 44 2.52 2.69 0.63
N GLY A 45 1.42 2.56 1.39
CA GLY A 45 0.70 3.69 1.97
C GLY A 45 -0.31 4.32 1.00
N ASP A 46 -0.40 3.80 -0.22
CA ASP A 46 -1.38 4.23 -1.21
C ASP A 46 -2.70 3.49 -1.01
N PHE A 47 -3.81 4.23 -1.05
CA PHE A 47 -5.15 3.65 -1.02
C PHE A 47 -5.58 3.26 -2.44
N VAL A 48 -6.18 2.07 -2.58
CA VAL A 48 -6.69 1.57 -3.86
C VAL A 48 -8.14 1.12 -3.68
N CYS A 49 -9.02 1.54 -4.58
CA CYS A 49 -10.40 1.06 -4.62
C CYS A 49 -10.41 -0.44 -4.99
N LYS A 50 -10.79 -1.29 -4.04
CA LYS A 50 -10.78 -2.76 -4.22
C LYS A 50 -12.06 -3.30 -4.86
N ALA A 51 -13.21 -2.71 -4.53
CA ALA A 51 -14.52 -3.13 -5.02
C ALA A 51 -15.54 -2.00 -4.86
N ILE A 52 -16.57 -2.02 -5.70
CA ILE A 52 -17.75 -1.14 -5.62
C ILE A 52 -18.95 -2.06 -5.40
N GLU A 53 -19.65 -1.89 -4.28
CA GLU A 53 -20.83 -2.69 -3.94
C GLU A 53 -22.09 -1.82 -4.10
N PRO A 54 -23.00 -2.16 -5.05
CA PRO A 54 -24.20 -1.38 -5.28
C PRO A 54 -25.25 -1.63 -4.18
N ILE A 55 -25.75 -0.55 -3.58
CA ILE A 55 -26.75 -0.60 -2.49
C ILE A 55 -28.15 -0.98 -3.02
N HIS A 56 -28.49 -0.54 -4.23
CA HIS A 56 -29.74 -0.89 -4.92
C HIS A 56 -29.47 -1.16 -6.41
N GLY A 57 -29.43 -2.45 -6.80
CA GLY A 57 -29.28 -2.91 -8.18
C GLY A 57 -27.88 -3.42 -8.58
N HIS A 58 -27.69 -4.73 -8.54
CA HIS A 58 -27.14 -5.63 -9.60
C HIS A 58 -27.08 -7.05 -9.00
N MET A 59 -27.94 -7.96 -9.49
CA MET A 59 -27.89 -9.39 -9.19
C MET A 59 -27.81 -10.14 -10.52
N SER A 60 -26.71 -10.88 -10.75
CA SER A 60 -26.66 -11.87 -11.83
C SER A 60 -26.39 -13.25 -11.24
N ARG A 61 -27.45 -14.04 -11.06
CA ARG A 61 -27.54 -15.46 -11.43
C ARG A 61 -28.95 -15.95 -11.05
N GLN A 62 -29.88 -15.89 -12.01
CA GLN A 62 -31.26 -16.38 -11.92
C GLN A 62 -32.23 -15.56 -11.03
N GLU A 63 -33.07 -14.79 -11.74
CA GLU A 63 -34.45 -14.38 -11.41
C GLU A 63 -34.74 -13.32 -10.31
N LYS A 64 -35.59 -12.37 -10.73
CA LYS A 64 -36.38 -11.35 -10.00
C LYS A 64 -35.72 -10.00 -9.65
N GLN A 65 -35.43 -9.27 -10.73
CA GLN A 65 -35.99 -7.95 -11.05
C GLN A 65 -35.81 -6.81 -10.02
N PHE A 66 -34.67 -6.13 -10.13
CA PHE A 66 -34.55 -4.66 -10.23
C PHE A 66 -33.37 -4.39 -11.18
N ALA A 67 -33.66 -4.03 -12.43
CA ALA A 67 -32.64 -3.83 -13.46
C ALA A 67 -31.97 -2.46 -13.27
N CYS A 68 -30.67 -2.43 -12.96
CA CYS A 68 -29.86 -1.22 -13.17
C CYS A 68 -29.98 -0.83 -14.65
N CYS A 69 -30.20 0.46 -14.90
CA CYS A 69 -30.32 1.00 -16.25
C CYS A 69 -28.94 0.95 -16.93
N LYS A 70 -28.75 0.02 -17.87
CA LYS A 70 -27.57 -0.16 -18.77
C LYS A 70 -26.38 -0.94 -18.18
N PRO A 71 -25.64 -1.68 -19.04
CA PRO A 71 -24.44 -2.45 -18.65
C PRO A 71 -23.24 -1.60 -18.20
N THR A 72 -23.33 -0.26 -18.26
CA THR A 72 -22.24 0.68 -17.94
C THR A 72 -22.38 1.36 -16.58
N CYS A 73 -23.38 0.98 -15.77
CA CYS A 73 -23.71 1.75 -14.57
C CYS A 73 -22.61 1.77 -13.49
N GLU A 74 -21.78 0.73 -13.38
CA GLU A 74 -20.60 0.71 -12.49
C GLU A 74 -19.53 1.72 -12.92
N THR A 75 -19.23 1.80 -14.22
CA THR A 75 -18.24 2.72 -14.78
C THR A 75 -18.69 4.17 -14.65
N GLU A 76 -19.98 4.44 -14.85
CA GLU A 76 -20.56 5.78 -14.67
C GLU A 76 -20.48 6.22 -13.20
N ALA A 77 -20.80 5.32 -12.25
CA ALA A 77 -20.69 5.60 -10.83
C ALA A 77 -19.24 5.92 -10.42
N LEU A 78 -18.27 5.14 -10.89
CA LEU A 78 -16.85 5.39 -10.64
C LEU A 78 -16.38 6.72 -11.27
N ALA A 79 -16.83 7.04 -12.48
CA ALA A 79 -16.49 8.28 -13.16
C ALA A 79 -17.06 9.52 -12.43
N VAL A 80 -18.29 9.44 -11.91
CA VAL A 80 -18.88 10.51 -11.10
C VAL A 80 -18.11 10.67 -9.78
N ALA A 81 -17.81 9.57 -9.08
CA ALA A 81 -17.01 9.61 -7.85
C ALA A 81 -15.63 10.25 -8.09
N ALA A 82 -14.91 9.82 -9.13
CA ALA A 82 -13.61 10.39 -9.49
C ALA A 82 -13.69 11.88 -9.88
N ALA A 83 -14.79 12.30 -10.52
CA ALA A 83 -14.99 13.71 -10.85
C ALA A 83 -15.26 14.57 -9.59
N MET A 84 -15.98 14.02 -8.60
CA MET A 84 -16.24 14.68 -7.33
C MET A 84 -14.97 14.79 -6.47
N GLU A 85 -14.09 13.79 -6.54
CA GLU A 85 -12.86 13.76 -5.75
C GLU A 85 -11.68 14.55 -6.37
N LYS A 86 -11.77 14.95 -7.64
CA LYS A 86 -10.69 15.65 -8.39
C LYS A 86 -10.19 16.96 -7.75
N GLY A 87 -10.87 17.49 -6.74
CA GLY A 87 -10.48 18.69 -5.99
C GLY A 87 -10.14 18.45 -4.52
N THR A 88 -10.13 17.20 -4.04
CA THR A 88 -9.88 16.88 -2.63
C THR A 88 -8.40 16.55 -2.42
N THR A 89 -7.89 16.90 -1.25
CA THR A 89 -6.54 16.51 -0.79
C THR A 89 -6.60 15.35 0.19
N HIS A 90 -7.79 14.78 0.37
CA HIS A 90 -7.98 13.66 1.26
C HIS A 90 -7.47 12.40 0.56
N PRO A 91 -6.64 11.56 1.20
CA PRO A 91 -6.03 10.38 0.57
C PRO A 91 -7.02 9.26 0.16
N ILE A 92 -8.33 9.50 0.28
CA ILE A 92 -9.39 8.59 -0.17
C ILE A 92 -10.11 9.10 -1.43
N GLY A 93 -9.73 10.29 -1.92
CA GLY A 93 -10.28 10.93 -3.11
C GLY A 93 -9.43 10.78 -4.34
#